data_AF-A0A3P7KGK6-F1
#
_entry.id   AF-A0A3P7KGK6-F1
#
_cell.length_a   1.000
_cell.length_b   1.000
_cell.length_c   1.000
_cell.angle_alpha   90.00
_cell.angle_beta   90.00
_cell.angle_gamma   90.00
#
_symmetry.space_group_name_H-M   'P 1'
#
loop_
_entity.id
_entity.type
_entity.pdbx_description
1 polymer ?
#
loop_
_entity_poly.entity_id
_entity_poly.type
_entity_poly.pdbx_seq_one_letter_code
_entity_poly.pdbx_strand_id
1 'polypeptide(L)'
;MVFDGFRVCLRPLLPGLDVSDLSKAFISYTDVGRSKYVRRKDLKARWYFDCECSRCVDPADDMLTAIKCSTPGCSEPLIITETSEPCYIACPKCRGMTDDSTVKEAQELMKSLPASFDPQCPAEK
;
A
#
# COMPACT_ATOMS: atom_id res chain seq x y z
N MET A 1 -13.16 12.68 -5.71
CA MET A 1 -14.48 12.51 -6.35
C MET A 1 -15.46 12.10 -5.29
N VAL A 2 -16.63 12.74 -5.23
CA VAL A 2 -17.72 12.37 -4.32
C VAL A 2 -19.02 12.29 -5.11
N PHE A 3 -19.99 11.51 -4.64
CA PHE A 3 -21.28 11.32 -5.29
C PHE A 3 -22.40 11.98 -4.49
N ASP A 4 -23.29 12.69 -5.18
CA ASP A 4 -24.57 13.20 -4.67
C ASP A 4 -25.69 12.53 -5.47
N GLY A 5 -26.18 11.40 -4.98
CA GLY A 5 -26.99 10.47 -5.76
C GLY A 5 -26.24 10.01 -7.02
N PHE A 6 -26.82 10.25 -8.20
CA PHE A 6 -26.19 9.93 -9.49
C PHE A 6 -25.27 11.04 -10.01
N ARG A 7 -25.12 12.15 -9.28
CA ARG A 7 -24.29 13.28 -9.69
C ARG A 7 -22.86 13.06 -9.20
N VAL A 8 -21.90 13.14 -10.11
CA VAL A 8 -20.47 13.12 -9.78
C VAL A 8 -20.01 14.55 -9.50
N CYS A 9 -19.42 14.76 -8.32
CA CYS A 9 -18.79 16.02 -7.96
C CYS A 9 -17.27 15.86 -7.87
N LEU A 10 -16.55 16.59 -8.71
CA LEU A 10 -15.10 16.70 -8.66
C LEU A 10 -14.71 17.92 -7.81
N ARG A 11 -13.84 17.70 -6.83
CA ARG A 11 -13.30 18.74 -5.95
C ARG A 11 -11.77 18.59 -5.92
N PRO A 12 -11.02 19.69 -6.04
CA PRO A 12 -9.57 19.63 -5.87
C PRO A 12 -9.22 19.24 -4.43
N LEU A 13 -8.23 18.37 -4.27
CA LEU A 13 -7.69 18.00 -2.95
C LEU A 13 -6.50 18.87 -2.53
N LEU A 14 -5.93 19.63 -3.47
CA LEU A 14 -4.78 20.50 -3.25
C LEU A 14 -5.19 21.96 -3.48
N PRO A 15 -4.73 22.90 -2.62
CA PRO A 15 -4.94 24.33 -2.85
C PRO A 15 -4.32 24.78 -4.19
N GLY A 16 -5.04 25.62 -4.93
CA GLY A 16 -4.53 26.21 -6.18
C GLY A 16 -4.49 25.28 -7.38
N LEU A 17 -4.97 24.04 -7.28
CA LEU A 17 -5.10 23.14 -8.42
C LEU A 17 -6.25 23.62 -9.34
N ASP A 18 -5.91 23.97 -10.57
CA ASP A 18 -6.90 24.16 -11.63
C ASP A 18 -7.43 22.79 -12.09
N VAL A 19 -8.70 22.51 -11.78
CA VAL A 19 -9.36 21.26 -12.18
C VAL A 19 -9.66 21.17 -13.67
N SER A 20 -9.58 22.30 -14.40
CA SER A 20 -9.74 22.33 -15.85
C SER A 20 -8.44 21.98 -16.59
N ASP A 21 -7.29 22.01 -15.92
CA ASP A 21 -6.01 21.55 -16.48
C ASP A 21 -5.89 20.03 -16.39
N LEU A 22 -6.31 19.35 -17.46
CA LEU A 22 -6.29 17.89 -17.56
C LEU A 22 -4.88 17.27 -17.52
N SER A 23 -3.82 18.07 -17.68
CA SER A 23 -2.44 17.60 -17.53
C SER A 23 -2.02 17.45 -16.06
N LYS A 24 -2.79 18.05 -15.13
CA LYS A 24 -2.51 18.07 -13.69
C LYS A 24 -3.63 17.48 -12.84
N ALA A 25 -4.86 17.48 -13.35
CA ALA A 25 -6.03 16.98 -12.64
C ALA A 25 -6.16 15.45 -12.78
N PHE A 26 -5.66 14.72 -11.77
CA PHE A 26 -5.77 13.26 -11.69
C PHE A 26 -6.70 12.81 -10.56
N ILE A 27 -7.36 11.67 -10.74
CA ILE A 27 -8.11 10.96 -9.69
C ILE A 27 -7.56 9.54 -9.51
N SER A 28 -7.75 8.95 -8.34
CA SER A 28 -7.37 7.55 -8.11
C SER A 28 -8.48 6.61 -8.58
N TYR A 29 -8.12 5.58 -9.35
CA TYR A 29 -9.03 4.49 -9.77
C TYR A 29 -8.97 3.27 -8.84
N THR A 30 -8.07 3.31 -7.85
CA THR A 30 -7.89 2.25 -6.86
C THR A 30 -7.85 2.84 -5.46
N ASP A 31 -7.94 1.98 -4.45
CA ASP A 31 -7.75 2.37 -3.06
C ASP A 31 -6.30 2.80 -2.82
N VAL A 32 -6.11 4.02 -2.31
CA VAL A 32 -4.81 4.61 -2.04
C VAL A 32 -4.15 4.08 -0.76
N GLY A 33 -4.91 3.41 0.11
CA GLY A 33 -4.40 2.78 1.35
C GLY A 33 -3.67 1.45 1.12
N ARG A 34 -3.68 0.94 -0.11
CA ARG A 34 -3.04 -0.33 -0.49
C ARG A 34 -1.56 -0.16 -0.82
N SER A 35 -0.80 -1.24 -0.67
CA SER A 35 0.61 -1.31 -1.06
C SER A 35 0.80 -0.96 -2.54
N LYS A 36 2.00 -0.50 -2.88
CA LYS A 36 2.43 -0.25 -4.26
C LYS A 36 2.20 -1.44 -5.18
N TYR A 37 2.52 -2.66 -4.72
CA TYR A 37 2.31 -3.90 -5.47
C TYR A 37 0.83 -4.11 -5.82
N VAL A 38 -0.06 -4.05 -4.82
CA VAL A 38 -1.50 -4.26 -5.03
C VAL A 38 -2.09 -3.19 -5.94
N ARG A 39 -1.76 -1.92 -5.72
CA ARG A 39 -2.23 -0.81 -6.57
C ARG A 39 -1.83 -1.01 -8.03
N ARG A 40 -0.58 -1.39 -8.31
CA ARG A 40 -0.11 -1.65 -9.69
C ARG A 40 -0.75 -2.90 -10.29
N LYS A 41 -0.88 -3.98 -9.52
CA LYS A 41 -1.56 -5.21 -9.95
C LYS A 41 -3.00 -4.92 -10.38
N ASP A 42 -3.76 -4.20 -9.56
CA ASP A 42 -5.15 -3.86 -9.84
C ASP A 42 -5.31 -2.94 -11.04
N LEU A 43 -4.46 -1.90 -11.13
CA LEU A 43 -4.49 -0.96 -12.24
C LEU A 43 -4.13 -1.65 -13.56
N LYS A 44 -3.11 -2.52 -13.56
CA LYS A 44 -2.71 -3.28 -14.75
C LYS A 44 -3.79 -4.27 -15.19
N ALA A 45 -4.41 -4.97 -14.25
CA ALA A 45 -5.43 -5.97 -14.56
C ALA A 45 -6.71 -5.35 -15.14
N ARG A 46 -7.11 -4.15 -14.69
CA ARG A 46 -8.37 -3.50 -15.08
C ARG A 46 -8.21 -2.46 -16.19
N TRP A 47 -7.07 -1.76 -16.22
CA TRP A 47 -6.82 -0.60 -17.06
C TRP A 47 -5.58 -0.75 -17.96
N TYR A 48 -4.87 -1.89 -17.88
CA TYR A 48 -3.80 -2.26 -18.82
C TYR A 48 -2.61 -1.29 -18.88
N PHE A 49 -2.27 -0.63 -17.76
CA PHE A 49 -1.08 0.22 -17.67
C PHE A 49 -0.28 -0.05 -16.39
N ASP A 50 1.00 0.28 -16.42
CA ASP A 50 1.88 0.29 -15.25
C ASP A 50 1.91 1.70 -14.65
N CYS A 51 1.48 1.83 -13.39
CA CYS A 51 1.34 3.15 -12.76
C CYS A 51 2.71 3.73 -12.33
N GLU A 52 2.98 4.95 -12.77
CA GLU A 52 4.21 5.73 -12.51
C GLU A 52 3.92 7.04 -11.76
N CYS A 53 2.80 7.13 -11.02
CA CYS A 53 2.56 8.30 -10.18
C CYS A 53 3.65 8.47 -9.11
N SER A 54 3.76 9.66 -8.52
CA SER A 54 4.78 10.00 -7.52
C SER A 54 4.93 8.95 -6.42
N ARG A 55 3.82 8.41 -5.89
CA ARG A 55 3.83 7.33 -4.89
C ARG A 55 4.31 5.99 -5.41
N CYS A 56 4.05 5.66 -6.68
CA CYS A 56 4.50 4.40 -7.25
C CYS A 56 6.00 4.41 -7.59
N VAL A 57 6.60 5.58 -7.81
CA VAL A 57 8.05 5.70 -8.08
C VAL A 57 8.86 5.94 -6.81
N ASP A 58 8.24 6.46 -5.74
CA ASP A 58 8.88 6.70 -4.45
C ASP A 58 9.13 5.39 -3.67
N PRO A 59 10.38 5.06 -3.29
CA PRO A 59 10.69 3.92 -2.43
C PRO A 59 10.10 4.03 -1.02
N ALA A 60 9.81 5.24 -0.52
CA ALA A 60 9.25 5.42 0.82
C ALA A 60 7.80 4.89 0.95
N ASP A 61 7.10 4.65 -0.17
CA ASP A 61 5.75 4.08 -0.17
C ASP A 61 5.72 2.62 0.32
N ASP A 62 6.87 1.92 0.30
CA ASP A 62 7.03 0.55 0.80
C ASP A 62 6.84 0.46 2.34
N MET A 63 6.67 1.59 3.03
CA MET A 63 6.27 1.61 4.45
C MET A 63 4.93 0.89 4.71
N LEU A 64 4.02 0.87 3.72
CA LEU A 64 2.73 0.18 3.84
C LEU A 64 2.84 -1.34 3.89
N THR A 65 4.01 -1.89 3.58
CA THR A 65 4.30 -3.32 3.63
C THR A 65 5.24 -3.65 4.78
N ALA A 66 5.38 -2.77 5.77
CA ALA A 66 6.18 -3.06 6.95
C ALA A 66 5.53 -4.11 7.85
N ILE A 67 6.36 -4.97 8.44
CA ILE A 67 5.97 -5.86 9.53
C ILE A 67 6.59 -5.41 10.85
N LYS A 68 6.03 -5.87 11.96
CA LYS A 68 6.61 -5.61 13.29
C LYS A 68 7.84 -6.50 13.48
N CYS A 69 8.90 -5.95 14.08
CA CYS A 69 10.04 -6.75 14.54
C CYS A 69 9.59 -7.90 15.47
N SER A 70 10.14 -9.09 15.27
CA SER A 70 9.81 -10.29 16.06
C SER A 70 10.33 -10.25 17.50
N THR A 71 11.22 -9.30 17.84
CA THR A 71 11.76 -9.16 19.18
C THR A 71 10.70 -8.59 20.14
N PRO A 72 10.38 -9.28 21.26
CA PRO A 72 9.42 -8.77 22.23
C PRO A 72 9.80 -7.38 22.75
N GLY A 73 8.82 -6.47 22.78
CA GLY A 73 9.03 -5.08 23.21
C GLY A 73 9.64 -4.15 22.14
N CYS A 74 10.02 -4.66 20.98
CA CYS A 74 10.42 -3.82 19.84
C CYS A 74 9.22 -3.52 18.94
N SER A 75 8.97 -2.24 18.67
CA SER A 75 7.93 -1.76 17.75
C SER A 75 8.50 -1.23 16.43
N GLU A 76 9.77 -1.54 16.15
CA GLU A 76 10.43 -1.06 14.94
C GLU A 76 9.80 -1.73 13.71
N PRO A 77 9.38 -0.95 12.70
CA PRO A 77 8.89 -1.51 11.44
C PRO A 77 10.06 -2.07 10.62
N LEU A 78 9.87 -3.28 10.11
CA LEU A 78 10.78 -3.91 9.16
C LEU A 78 10.11 -3.88 7.79
N ILE A 79 10.71 -3.13 6.86
CA ILE A 79 10.19 -3.03 5.49
C ILE A 79 10.41 -4.37 4.78
N ILE A 80 9.31 -5.00 4.39
CA ILE A 80 9.29 -6.13 3.45
C ILE A 80 8.50 -5.67 2.22
N THR A 81 8.73 -6.22 1.04
CA THR A 81 7.85 -5.97 -0.12
C THR A 81 7.36 -7.28 -0.69
N GLU A 82 6.17 -7.33 -1.27
CA GLU A 82 5.59 -8.57 -1.81
C GLU A 82 6.39 -9.18 -2.96
N THR A 83 7.30 -8.40 -3.56
CA THR A 83 8.13 -8.78 -4.71
C THR A 83 9.57 -9.13 -4.35
N SER A 84 10.03 -8.79 -3.15
CA SER A 84 11.38 -9.11 -2.70
C SER A 84 11.51 -10.59 -2.37
N GLU A 85 12.69 -11.17 -2.60
CA GLU A 85 12.98 -12.51 -2.08
C GLU A 85 12.92 -12.51 -0.55
N PRO A 86 12.23 -13.48 0.08
CA PRO A 86 12.21 -13.60 1.53
C PRO A 86 13.63 -13.83 2.07
N CYS A 87 14.01 -13.08 3.09
CA CYS A 87 15.30 -13.22 3.78
C CYS A 87 15.16 -12.84 5.25
N TYR A 88 16.13 -13.23 6.07
CA TYR A 88 16.19 -12.77 7.45
C TYR A 88 16.49 -11.27 7.51
N ILE A 89 15.90 -10.56 8.46
CA ILE A 89 16.04 -9.11 8.60
C ILE A 89 16.56 -8.78 10.00
N ALA A 90 17.69 -8.08 10.06
CA ALA A 90 18.20 -7.51 11.29
C ALA A 90 17.49 -6.19 11.60
N CYS A 91 16.83 -6.11 12.75
CA CYS A 91 16.15 -4.90 13.17
C CYS A 91 17.15 -3.74 13.39
N PRO A 92 16.96 -2.56 12.79
CA PRO A 92 17.89 -1.45 12.93
C PRO A 92 17.93 -0.89 14.36
N LYS A 93 16.86 -1.09 15.14
CA LYS A 93 16.73 -0.59 16.52
C LYS A 93 17.28 -1.55 17.57
N CYS A 94 16.79 -2.79 17.62
CA CYS A 94 17.16 -3.75 18.68
C CYS A 94 18.21 -4.78 18.24
N ARG A 95 18.58 -4.81 16.95
CA ARG A 95 19.44 -5.84 16.33
C ARG A 95 18.94 -7.28 16.43
N GLY A 96 17.72 -7.48 16.90
CA GLY A 96 17.05 -8.77 16.85
C GLY A 96 16.79 -9.19 15.40
N MET A 97 16.74 -10.49 15.18
CA MET A 97 16.53 -11.08 13.86
C MET A 97 15.06 -11.49 13.71
N THR A 98 14.44 -11.06 12.62
CA THR A 98 13.20 -11.66 12.11
C THR A 98 13.60 -12.67 11.04
N ASP A 99 13.13 -13.90 11.19
CA ASP A 99 13.46 -15.01 10.31
C ASP A 99 12.77 -14.89 8.94
N ASP A 100 13.33 -15.58 7.95
CA ASP A 100 12.82 -15.60 6.58
C ASP A 100 11.45 -16.27 6.46
N SER A 101 11.12 -17.23 7.32
CA SER A 101 9.80 -17.86 7.33
C SER A 101 8.69 -16.89 7.73
N THR A 102 8.90 -16.08 8.76
CA THR A 102 8.01 -14.98 9.16
C THR A 102 7.86 -13.95 8.04
N VAL A 103 8.96 -13.57 7.38
CA VAL A 103 8.91 -12.64 6.23
C VAL A 103 8.08 -13.24 5.10
N LYS A 104 8.30 -14.51 4.76
CA LYS A 104 7.57 -15.22 3.71
C LYS A 104 6.08 -15.32 4.02
N GLU A 105 5.72 -15.70 5.25
CA GLU A 105 4.32 -15.77 5.69
C GLU A 105 3.63 -14.41 5.58
N ALA A 106 4.29 -13.34 6.01
CA ALA A 106 3.75 -11.99 5.89
C ALA A 106 3.59 -11.55 4.42
N GLN A 107 4.55 -11.84 3.55
CA GLN A 107 4.44 -11.54 2.12
C GLN A 107 3.27 -12.29 1.45
N GLU A 108 3.06 -13.56 1.79
CA GLU A 108 1.94 -14.34 1.25
C GLU A 108 0.58 -13.87 1.81
N LEU A 109 0.54 -13.46 3.08
CA LEU A 109 -0.64 -12.81 3.65
C LEU A 109 -0.95 -11.51 2.88
N MET A 110 0.03 -10.61 2.69
CA MET A 110 -0.16 -9.35 1.96
C MET A 110 -0.71 -9.57 0.54
N LYS A 111 -0.24 -10.60 -0.17
CA LYS A 111 -0.72 -10.96 -1.51
C LYS A 111 -2.15 -11.51 -1.53
N SER A 112 -2.60 -12.12 -0.44
CA SER A 112 -3.91 -12.77 -0.32
C SER A 112 -4.97 -11.89 0.35
N LEU A 113 -4.59 -10.75 0.94
CA LEU A 113 -5.54 -9.80 1.53
C LEU A 113 -6.63 -9.37 0.53
N PRO A 114 -7.91 -9.36 0.94
CA PRO A 114 -9.02 -9.01 0.05
C PRO A 114 -8.95 -7.54 -0.38
N ALA A 115 -9.41 -7.23 -1.59
CA ALA A 115 -9.40 -5.88 -2.16
C ALA A 115 -10.38 -4.90 -1.48
N SER A 116 -11.39 -5.41 -0.77
CA SER A 116 -12.31 -4.61 0.03
C SER A 116 -12.10 -4.89 1.52
N PHE A 117 -12.14 -3.83 2.33
CA PHE A 117 -12.22 -3.97 3.78
C PHE A 117 -13.64 -4.41 4.15
N ASP A 118 -13.75 -5.52 4.89
CA ASP A 118 -15.01 -5.94 5.50
C ASP A 118 -15.06 -5.38 6.94
N PRO A 119 -15.99 -4.45 7.25
CA PRO A 119 -16.14 -3.92 8.60
C PRO A 119 -16.48 -4.97 9.66
N GLN A 120 -16.93 -6.16 9.24
CA GLN A 120 -17.27 -7.27 10.11
C GLN A 120 -16.09 -8.22 10.34
N CYS A 121 -14.95 -7.98 9.68
CA CYS A 121 -13.75 -8.77 9.86
C CYS A 121 -13.24 -8.59 11.32
N PRO A 122 -13.11 -9.68 12.10
CA PRO A 122 -12.62 -9.57 13.46
C PRO A 122 -11.18 -9.05 13.45
N ALA A 123 -10.85 -8.13 14.36
CA ALA A 123 -9.46 -7.75 14.59
C ALA A 123 -8.71 -9.00 15.08
N GLU A 124 -7.70 -9.45 14.33
CA GLU A 124 -6.83 -10.53 14.77
C GLU A 124 -6.16 -10.13 16.10
N LYS A 125 -6.21 -11.04 17.07
CA LYS A 125 -5.75 -10.82 18.46
C LYS A 125 -4.23 -10.86 18.57
#